data_AF-A0A831K9F5-F1
#
_entry.id   AF-A0A831K9F5-F1
#
_cell.length_a   1.000
_cell.length_b   1.000
_cell.length_c   1.000
_cell.angle_alpha   90.00
_cell.angle_beta   90.00
_cell.angle_gamma   90.00
#
_symmetry.space_group_name_H-M   'P 1'
#
loop_
_entity.id
_entity.type
_entity.pdbx_description
1 polymer ?
#
loop_
_entity_poly.entity_id
_entity_poly.type
_entity_poly.pdbx_seq_one_letter_code
_entity_poly.pdbx_strand_id
1 'polypeptide(L)' 'TRTGLKVKAQLITKKYIKGQKVSDHIFKAIEIRPHNTIPKWNYTLVPNNVNILIN' A
#
# COMPACT_ATOMS: atom_id res chain seq x y z
N THR A 1 26.32 -7.79 -0.88
CA THR A 1 26.17 -8.38 0.46
C THR A 1 26.78 -9.77 0.46
N ARG A 2 27.35 -10.25 1.57
CA ARG A 2 28.07 -11.54 1.63
C ARG A 2 27.20 -12.77 1.34
N THR A 3 25.87 -12.62 1.36
CA THR A 3 24.91 -13.73 1.20
C THR A 3 23.84 -13.52 0.13
N GLY A 4 23.81 -12.36 -0.55
CA GLY A 4 22.77 -12.04 -1.55
C GLY A 4 21.35 -11.91 -0.97
N LEU A 5 20.43 -11.35 -1.77
CA LEU A 5 19.00 -11.31 -1.44
C LEU A 5 18.33 -12.62 -1.91
N LYS A 6 17.61 -13.32 -1.02
CA LYS A 6 16.79 -14.48 -1.39
C LYS A 6 15.34 -14.03 -1.56
N VAL A 7 14.81 -14.15 -2.77
CA VAL A 7 13.44 -13.73 -3.12
C VAL A 7 12.58 -14.96 -3.40
N LYS A 8 11.32 -14.94 -2.95
CA LYS A 8 10.29 -15.91 -3.32
C LYS A 8 9.20 -15.18 -4.11
N ALA A 9 8.68 -15.81 -5.14
CA ALA A 9 7.59 -15.28 -5.97
C ALA A 9 6.51 -16.34 -6.17
N GLN A 10 5.26 -15.89 -6.32
CA GLN A 10 4.11 -16.73 -6.60
C GLN A 10 3.19 -16.02 -7.60
N LEU A 11 2.58 -16.81 -8.49
CA LEU A 11 1.53 -16.32 -9.37
C LEU A 11 0.20 -16.23 -8.60
N ILE A 12 -0.38 -15.03 -8.57
CA ILE A 12 -1.74 -14.82 -8.07
C ILE A 12 -2.68 -14.75 -9.28
N THR A 13 -3.56 -15.75 -9.42
CA THR A 13 -4.58 -15.81 -10.49
C THR A 13 -5.92 -15.18 -10.09
N LYS A 14 -5.96 -14.51 -8.93
CA LYS A 14 -7.15 -13.83 -8.43
C LYS A 14 -7.61 -12.75 -9.42
N LYS A 15 -8.90 -12.74 -9.73
CA LYS A 15 -9.53 -11.66 -10.49
C LYS A 15 -9.85 -10.50 -9.55
N TYR A 16 -9.24 -9.34 -9.79
CA TYR A 16 -9.50 -8.14 -9.01
C TYR A 16 -10.64 -7.34 -9.65
N ILE A 17 -11.64 -7.00 -8.83
CA ILE A 17 -12.79 -6.22 -9.29
C ILE A 17 -12.32 -4.78 -9.52
N LYS A 18 -12.62 -4.24 -10.70
CA LYS A 18 -12.26 -2.86 -11.07
C LYS A 18 -13.38 -1.90 -10.65
N GLY A 19 -13.05 -0.61 -10.59
CA GLY A 19 -14.02 0.45 -10.29
C GLY A 19 -14.41 0.54 -8.81
N GLN A 20 -13.75 -0.21 -7.93
CA GLN A 20 -13.90 -0.03 -6.50
C GLN A 20 -13.26 1.30 -6.09
N LYS A 21 -14.06 2.18 -5.47
CA LYS A 21 -13.61 3.48 -4.97
C LYS A 21 -14.00 3.58 -3.50
N VAL A 22 -13.02 3.87 -2.65
CA VAL A 22 -13.26 4.25 -1.25
C VAL A 22 -13.68 5.71 -1.18
N SER A 23 -14.46 6.08 -0.17
CA SER A 23 -14.81 7.48 0.05
C SER A 23 -13.56 8.31 0.39
N ASP A 24 -13.60 9.60 0.06
CA ASP A 24 -12.47 10.51 0.32
C ASP A 24 -12.12 10.57 1.81
N HIS A 25 -13.12 10.44 2.70
CA HIS A 25 -12.92 10.36 4.15
C HIS A 25 -12.07 9.15 4.54
N ILE A 26 -12.42 7.96 4.01
CA ILE A 26 -11.70 6.73 4.29
C ILE A 26 -10.28 6.79 3.71
N PHE A 27 -10.13 7.35 2.51
CA PHE A 27 -8.82 7.51 1.90
C PHE A 27 -7.91 8.47 2.70
N LYS A 28 -8.47 9.56 3.24
CA LYS A 28 -7.73 10.51 4.10
C LYS A 28 -7.25 9.90 5.42
N ALA A 29 -7.90 8.84 5.90
CA ALA A 29 -7.46 8.12 7.10
C ALA A 29 -6.21 7.27 6.86
N ILE A 30 -5.83 7.03 5.60
CA ILE A 30 -4.58 6.35 5.26
C ILE A 30 -3.43 7.33 5.51
N GLU A 31 -2.54 6.98 6.41
CA GLU A 31 -1.37 7.80 6.71
C GLU A 31 -0.26 7.56 5.68
N ILE A 32 -0.28 8.36 4.61
CA ILE A 32 0.71 8.33 3.53
C ILE A 32 1.72 9.47 3.72
N ARG A 33 3.00 9.13 3.82
CA ARG A 33 4.09 10.12 3.95
C ARG A 33 5.01 10.05 2.72
N PRO A 34 5.24 11.16 2.00
CA PRO A 34 6.20 11.18 0.88
C PRO A 34 7.61 10.82 1.36
N HIS A 35 8.35 10.10 0.52
CA HIS A 35 9.75 9.77 0.79
C HIS A 35 10.68 10.89 0.29
N ASN A 36 11.82 11.10 0.96
CA ASN A 36 12.75 12.19 0.62
C ASN A 36 13.30 12.06 -0.81
N THR A 37 13.55 10.83 -1.24
CA THR A 37 14.03 10.52 -2.60
C THR A 37 12.86 10.24 -3.53
N ILE A 38 12.66 11.08 -4.55
CA ILE A 38 11.59 10.99 -5.55
C ILE A 38 10.19 10.97 -4.88
N PRO A 39 9.81 12.03 -4.14
CA PRO A 39 8.58 12.07 -3.33
C PRO A 39 7.28 11.93 -4.12
N LYS A 40 7.30 12.23 -5.43
CA LYS A 40 6.12 12.08 -6.31
C LYS A 40 5.74 10.61 -6.54
N TRP A 41 6.69 9.70 -6.39
CA TRP A 41 6.53 8.28 -6.70
C TRP A 41 6.72 7.40 -5.47
N ASN A 42 7.62 7.80 -4.56
CA ASN A 42 7.98 7.04 -3.39
C ASN A 42 7.29 7.59 -2.15
N TYR A 43 6.58 6.73 -1.43
CA TYR A 43 5.87 7.06 -0.20
C TYR A 43 5.91 5.90 0.79
N THR A 44 5.68 6.21 2.06
CA THR A 44 5.55 5.25 3.16
C THR A 44 4.09 5.19 3.60
N LEU A 45 3.54 3.99 3.69
CA LEU A 45 2.27 3.73 4.36
C LEU A 45 2.57 3.43 5.83
N VAL A 46 2.11 4.28 6.75
CA VAL A 46 2.29 4.07 8.18
C VAL A 46 1.10 3.26 8.72
N PRO A 47 1.32 2.25 9.58
CA PRO A 47 0.22 1.57 10.24
C PRO A 47 -0.62 2.57 11.02
N ASN A 48 -1.89 2.68 10.65
CA ASN A 48 -2.85 3.43 11.43
C ASN A 48 -3.70 2.42 12.21
N ASN A 49 -3.72 2.52 13.54
CA ASN A 49 -4.51 1.65 14.42
C ASN A 49 -6.03 1.93 14.34
N VAL A 50 -6.47 2.77 13.40
CA VAL A 50 -7.88 3.02 13.15
C VAL A 50 -8.51 1.77 12.53
N ASN A 51 -9.52 1.22 13.20
CA ASN A 51 -10.33 0.14 12.68
C ASN A 51 -11.26 0.69 11.59
N ILE A 52 -10.79 0.66 10.35
CA ILE A 52 -11.55 1.16 9.21
C ILE A 52 -12.51 0.05 8.77
N LEU A 53 -13.79 0.21 9.07
CA LEU A 53 -14.85 -0.64 8.52
C LEU A 53 -14.95 -0.41 7.01
N ILE A 54 -14.52 -1.39 6.23
CA ILE A 54 -14.74 -1.46 4.79
C ILE A 54 -16.01 -2.27 4.54
N ASN A 55 -17.07 -1.62 4.06
CA ASN A 55 -18.30 -2.27 3.59
C ASN A 55 -18.10 -2.88 2.21
#